data_AF-A0A1X7IM86-F1
#
_entry.id   AF-A0A1X7IM86-F1
#
_cell.length_a   1.000
_cell.length_b   1.000
_cell.length_c   1.000
_cell.angle_alpha   90.00
_cell.angle_beta   90.00
_cell.angle_gamma   90.00
#
_symmetry.space_group_name_H-M   'P 1'
#
loop_
_entity.id
_entity.type
_entity.pdbx_description
1 polymer ?
#
loop_
_entity_poly.entity_id
_entity_poly.type
_entity_poly.pdbx_seq_one_letter_code
_entity_poly.pdbx_strand_id
1 'polypeptide(L)'
;MKKLSLKSKLLLGAILMGGTIAGAHTISKVPSANEATYDWASEPNSPKNPGQSLLDRTVDEAVDHFGCEGVTNLCATGTPINPEDDEVTINFN
;
A
#
# COMPACT_ATOMS: atom_id res chain seq x y z
N MET A 1 46.54 -19.07 -47.68
CA MET A 1 45.34 -19.13 -48.54
C MET A 1 44.10 -19.25 -47.63
N LYS A 2 43.07 -18.46 -47.94
CA LYS A 2 41.67 -18.46 -47.45
C LYS A 2 41.36 -18.62 -45.94
N LYS A 3 40.84 -17.51 -45.39
CA LYS A 3 40.08 -17.32 -44.16
C LYS A 3 38.84 -18.22 -44.12
N LEU A 4 38.43 -18.66 -42.91
CA LEU A 4 37.05 -18.94 -42.46
C LEU A 4 37.13 -19.19 -40.94
N SER A 5 36.96 -18.17 -40.10
CA SER A 5 35.69 -17.60 -39.60
C SER A 5 35.09 -18.40 -38.43
N LEU A 6 35.26 -17.81 -37.24
CA LEU A 6 34.47 -17.88 -36.01
C LEU A 6 33.08 -18.51 -36.15
N LYS A 7 32.80 -19.55 -35.36
CA LYS A 7 31.45 -19.81 -34.82
C LYS A 7 31.53 -20.30 -33.37
N SER A 8 31.72 -19.32 -32.48
CA SER A 8 31.21 -19.38 -31.11
C SER A 8 29.69 -19.50 -31.16
N LYS A 9 29.12 -20.59 -30.64
CA LYS A 9 27.70 -20.76 -30.25
C LYS A 9 27.67 -21.82 -29.13
N LEU A 10 27.93 -21.47 -27.89
CA LEU A 10 26.87 -21.09 -26.93
C LEU A 10 25.62 -21.96 -27.12
N LEU A 11 25.66 -23.20 -26.63
CA LEU A 11 24.44 -23.91 -26.21
C LEU A 11 24.22 -23.59 -24.73
N LEU A 12 23.83 -22.34 -24.48
CA LEU A 12 23.20 -21.94 -23.24
C LEU A 12 21.82 -22.61 -23.24
N GLY A 13 21.75 -23.81 -22.68
CA GLY A 13 20.50 -24.55 -22.52
C GLY A 13 19.54 -23.73 -21.69
N ALA A 14 18.50 -23.23 -22.34
CA ALA A 14 17.41 -22.48 -21.75
C ALA A 14 16.72 -23.31 -20.65
N ILE A 15 16.92 -22.93 -19.39
CA ILE A 15 16.00 -23.26 -18.31
C ILE A 15 14.90 -22.19 -18.37
N LEU A 16 13.96 -22.40 -19.28
CA LEU A 16 12.73 -21.63 -19.36
C LEU A 16 11.58 -22.56 -18.97
N MET A 17 10.82 -22.07 -17.99
CA MET A 17 9.42 -22.39 -17.68
C MET A 17 9.16 -23.58 -16.76
N GLY A 18 8.75 -23.26 -15.53
CA GLY A 18 8.16 -24.21 -14.59
C GLY A 18 7.97 -23.61 -13.20
N GLY A 19 7.26 -22.50 -13.08
CA GLY A 19 7.01 -21.86 -11.78
C GLY A 19 6.10 -20.65 -11.92
N THR A 20 4.85 -20.87 -12.30
CA THR A 20 3.79 -19.87 -12.21
C THR A 20 3.45 -19.63 -10.73
N ILE A 21 3.46 -18.35 -10.35
CA ILE A 21 2.73 -17.71 -9.23
C ILE A 21 2.96 -18.21 -7.79
N ALA A 22 3.74 -17.45 -7.04
CA ALA A 22 3.38 -17.10 -5.67
C ALA A 22 3.81 -15.64 -5.47
N GLY A 23 2.85 -14.73 -5.60
CA GLY A 23 3.06 -13.30 -5.54
C GLY A 23 3.65 -12.89 -4.20
N ALA A 24 4.93 -12.53 -4.19
CA ALA A 24 5.49 -11.64 -3.20
C ALA A 24 5.45 -10.22 -3.78
N HIS A 25 4.26 -9.73 -4.10
CA HIS A 25 4.02 -8.30 -4.15
C HIS A 25 3.94 -7.81 -2.71
N THR A 26 5.07 -7.77 -2.01
CA THR A 26 5.23 -6.75 -0.96
C THR A 26 5.52 -5.46 -1.70
N ILE A 27 4.49 -4.97 -2.42
CA ILE A 27 4.44 -3.55 -2.76
C ILE A 27 4.32 -2.92 -1.38
N SER A 28 5.46 -2.50 -0.83
CA SER A 28 5.47 -1.46 0.18
C SER A 28 4.50 -0.42 -0.37
N LYS A 29 3.37 -0.19 0.31
CA LYS A 29 2.47 0.93 0.05
C LYS A 29 3.33 2.18 0.27
N VAL A 30 4.14 2.51 -0.73
CA VAL A 30 4.75 3.82 -0.85
C VAL A 30 3.55 4.64 -1.31
N PRO A 31 3.05 5.57 -0.48
CA PRO A 31 1.96 6.43 -0.88
C PRO A 31 2.32 6.98 -2.25
N SER A 32 1.40 6.85 -3.19
CA SER A 32 1.58 7.49 -4.49
C SER A 32 1.88 8.96 -4.22
N ALA A 33 2.74 9.64 -4.98
CA ALA A 33 3.07 11.06 -4.74
C ALA A 33 1.85 12.02 -4.74
N ASN A 34 0.64 11.51 -5.01
CA ASN A 34 -0.64 12.21 -5.05
C ASN A 34 -1.70 11.59 -4.11
N GLU A 35 -1.37 10.67 -3.22
CA GLU A 35 -2.34 10.10 -2.27
C GLU A 35 -2.54 11.08 -1.12
N ALA A 36 -3.78 11.55 -0.91
CA ALA A 36 -4.08 12.51 0.13
C ALA A 36 -3.77 11.92 1.52
N THR A 37 -3.11 12.73 2.36
CA THR A 37 -2.79 12.38 3.74
C THR A 37 -3.53 13.27 4.73
N TYR A 38 -3.83 12.68 5.87
CA TYR A 38 -4.65 13.28 6.92
C TYR A 38 -4.00 13.03 8.28
N ASP A 39 -4.30 13.93 9.21
CA ASP A 39 -4.11 13.72 10.64
C ASP A 39 -5.36 13.05 11.21
N TRP A 40 -5.21 11.79 11.61
CA TRP A 40 -6.27 10.95 12.11
C TRP A 40 -6.37 11.00 13.63
N ALA A 41 -7.60 11.05 14.14
CA ALA A 41 -7.93 10.82 15.53
C ALA A 41 -8.92 9.65 15.61
N SER A 42 -8.59 8.64 16.41
CA SER A 42 -9.49 7.52 16.65
C SER A 42 -10.52 7.85 17.71
N GLU A 43 -11.71 7.29 17.54
CA GLU A 43 -12.74 7.32 18.56
C GLU A 43 -12.33 6.42 19.76
N PRO A 44 -12.82 6.71 20.98
CA PRO A 44 -12.51 5.90 22.17
C PRO A 44 -12.93 4.43 22.09
N ASN A 45 -13.83 4.09 21.17
CA ASN A 45 -14.34 2.75 20.90
C ASN A 45 -13.71 2.09 19.67
N SER A 46 -12.65 2.68 19.09
CA SER A 46 -11.95 2.10 17.95
C SER A 46 -11.44 0.67 18.26
N PRO A 47 -11.58 -0.29 17.33
CA PRO A 47 -11.19 -1.68 17.55
C PRO A 47 -9.71 -1.87 17.87
N LYS A 48 -8.84 -1.01 17.31
CA LYS A 48 -7.40 -1.00 17.57
C LYS A 48 -6.95 0.43 17.87
N ASN A 49 -6.04 0.56 18.84
CA ASN A 49 -5.45 1.84 19.21
C ASN A 49 -6.48 2.95 19.56
N PRO A 50 -7.51 2.68 20.39
CA PRO A 50 -8.54 3.67 20.72
C PRO A 50 -7.97 4.91 21.41
N GLY A 51 -8.51 6.08 21.04
CA GLY A 51 -8.08 7.38 21.57
C GLY A 51 -6.66 7.79 21.17
N GLN A 52 -6.02 7.09 20.23
CA GLN A 52 -4.75 7.50 19.64
C GLN A 52 -4.94 8.37 18.40
N SER A 53 -3.87 9.06 18.03
CA SER A 53 -3.76 9.86 16.82
C SER A 53 -2.68 9.32 15.91
N LEU A 54 -2.87 9.48 14.60
CA LEU A 54 -1.95 9.05 13.57
C LEU A 54 -1.77 10.18 12.56
N LEU A 55 -0.55 10.70 12.42
CA LEU A 55 -0.27 11.91 11.64
C LEU A 55 0.27 11.56 10.25
N ASP A 56 -0.10 12.36 9.25
CA ASP A 56 0.38 12.26 7.87
C ASP A 56 0.27 10.85 7.29
N ARG A 57 -0.95 10.30 7.33
CA ARG A 57 -1.25 8.97 6.81
C ARG A 57 -2.45 8.98 5.89
N THR A 58 -2.49 8.02 4.97
CA THR A 58 -3.60 7.86 4.04
C THR A 58 -4.79 7.20 4.74
N VAL A 59 -5.98 7.26 4.10
CA VAL A 59 -7.19 6.59 4.59
C VAL A 59 -6.93 5.11 4.86
N ASP A 60 -6.29 4.44 3.91
CA ASP A 60 -5.96 3.02 3.98
C ASP A 60 -5.06 2.65 5.16
N GLU A 61 -4.07 3.48 5.45
CA GLU A 61 -3.17 3.30 6.59
C GLU A 61 -3.90 3.51 7.92
N ALA A 62 -4.83 4.47 7.97
CA ALA A 62 -5.70 4.66 9.13
C ALA A 62 -6.65 3.48 9.34
N VAL A 63 -7.24 2.91 8.28
CA VAL A 63 -8.09 1.71 8.38
C VAL A 63 -7.32 0.55 8.99
N ASP A 64 -6.12 0.28 8.48
CA ASP A 64 -5.30 -0.84 8.96
C ASP A 64 -4.86 -0.64 10.41
N HIS A 65 -4.46 0.59 10.76
CA HIS A 65 -3.99 0.95 12.10
C HIS A 65 -5.10 0.91 13.16
N PHE A 66 -6.27 1.45 12.85
CA PHE A 66 -7.41 1.52 13.78
C PHE A 66 -8.34 0.30 13.69
N GLY A 67 -8.20 -0.53 12.65
CA GLY A 67 -8.93 -1.78 12.48
C GLY A 67 -10.44 -1.59 12.38
N CYS A 68 -10.88 -0.48 11.81
CA CYS A 68 -12.29 -0.09 11.79
C CYS A 68 -13.13 -1.07 10.94
N GLU A 69 -14.18 -1.62 11.57
CA GLU A 69 -15.21 -2.49 11.00
C GLU A 69 -16.60 -2.22 11.69
N GLY A 70 -17.60 -1.61 11.05
CA GLY A 70 -19.04 -1.41 11.33
C GLY A 70 -19.79 -0.40 10.43
N VAL A 71 -21.00 -0.73 9.90
CA VAL A 71 -21.95 0.26 9.30
C VAL A 71 -22.45 1.34 10.28
N THR A 72 -22.22 1.24 11.59
CA THR A 72 -22.87 2.16 12.56
C THR A 72 -22.03 2.65 13.74
N ASN A 73 -20.70 2.69 13.66
CA ASN A 73 -19.89 3.42 14.65
C ASN A 73 -18.74 4.15 13.96
N LEU A 74 -18.72 5.48 14.06
CA LEU A 74 -17.57 6.30 13.68
C LEU A 74 -16.36 5.76 14.46
N CYS A 75 -15.25 5.50 13.78
CA CYS A 75 -14.09 4.84 14.38
C CYS A 75 -12.84 5.70 14.34
N ALA A 76 -12.71 6.57 13.33
CA ALA A 76 -11.69 7.61 13.28
C ALA A 76 -12.15 8.77 12.38
N THR A 77 -11.63 9.96 12.66
CA THR A 77 -11.84 11.18 11.88
C THR A 77 -10.49 11.72 11.41
N GLY A 78 -10.39 12.11 10.14
CA GLY A 78 -9.17 12.61 9.51
C GLY A 78 -9.28 14.09 9.13
N THR A 79 -8.30 14.89 9.58
CA THR A 79 -8.14 16.28 9.15
C THR A 79 -7.10 16.35 8.03
N PRO A 80 -7.42 16.92 6.86
CA PRO A 80 -6.48 17.00 5.75
C PRO A 80 -5.30 17.90 6.09
N ILE A 81 -4.08 17.44 5.75
CA ILE A 81 -2.84 18.21 6.00
C ILE A 81 -2.63 19.29 4.93
N ASN A 82 -3.24 19.12 3.76
CA ASN A 82 -3.34 20.14 2.73
C ASN A 82 -4.80 20.56 2.58
N PRO A 83 -5.18 21.81 2.89
CA PRO A 83 -6.57 22.25 3.07
C PRO A 83 -7.37 22.37 1.75
N GLU A 84 -6.87 21.82 0.64
CA GLU A 84 -7.63 21.72 -0.61
C GLU A 84 -8.55 20.50 -0.64
N ASP A 85 -8.35 19.55 0.29
CA ASP A 85 -9.23 18.40 0.48
C ASP A 85 -10.12 18.64 1.72
N ASP A 86 -11.39 18.23 1.67
CA ASP A 86 -12.35 18.35 2.79
C ASP A 86 -12.03 17.38 3.95
N GLU A 87 -12.62 17.59 5.14
CA GLU A 87 -12.53 16.66 6.28
C GLU A 87 -13.07 15.26 5.88
N VAL A 88 -12.32 14.21 6.22
CA VAL A 88 -12.70 12.83 5.89
C VAL A 88 -13.07 12.08 7.16
N THR A 89 -14.32 11.68 7.27
CA THR A 89 -14.77 10.75 8.32
C THR A 89 -14.70 9.31 7.84
N ILE A 90 -13.99 8.49 8.60
CA ILE A 90 -13.86 7.06 8.34
C ILE A 90 -14.99 6.32 9.07
N ASN A 91 -15.91 5.76 8.29
CA ASN A 91 -16.88 4.75 8.71
C ASN A 91 -16.55 3.46 7.99
N PHE A 92 -15.91 2.52 8.67
CA PHE A 92 -15.72 1.18 8.12
C PHE A 92 -16.46 0.25 9.02
N ASN A 93 -17.56 -0.37 8.52
CA ASN A 93 -17.73 -1.74 7.96
C ASN A 93 -17.72 -3.02 8.82
#